data_AF-A0A7X1U7G5-F1
#
_entry.id   AF-A0A7X1U7G5-F1
#
_cell.length_a   1.000
_cell.length_b   1.000
_cell.length_c   1.000
_cell.angle_alpha   90.00
_cell.angle_beta   90.00
_cell.angle_gamma   90.00
#
_symmetry.space_group_name_H-M   'P 1'
#
loop_
_entity.id
_entity.type
_entity.pdbx_description
1 polymer ?
#
loop_
_entity_poly.entity_id
_entity_poly.type
_entity_poly.pdbx_seq_one_letter_code
_entity_poly.pdbx_strand_id
1 'polypeptide(L)'
;MKLAIVTACPNGMVTSVLCARLLDAAAQRQGWSTSVEVHDPARPERQLSAATLAAAEWVLVVSSGPVDLSRFVGKRVYRSSPSQALQDVDALLRRGAEDAQVLMAAQEPGEPAPSIEPSMPRVVAITACPTGVAHTFMAAEALQQAAKRLGYQLQVETQGSVGARNPLSAEAIEQADVVLLAADIEVATERFAGKRIYRCGTGVALKQAEATLDKALAEGRPESVASGAQAPVKPDKAGVYKHLLTGVSFMLPMVVAGGLMIALSFVFGITAYKEEGTLAAALMQIGGETAFKLMVPLLAGYIAYSIADRPGLAPGMIGGLLASTLGAGFIGGIVAGFLAGYAAKLINRYLQLPQGLEALKPILIIPLLTSLFTGLVMIYVVGKPVAGMLGALTHFLDSMGTTNAILLGVLLGAMMCVDLGGPINKAAYAFSVGLLASQSYAPMAAAMAAGMVPPIGLGIATFIARRKFAQTEREAGKAALVLGLCFISEGAIPFAAKDPLRVIPASIAGGALTGALSMYFGCKLMAPHGGLFVMLIPNAINHGVLYLLAIVAGSLLTAGVYAVVRRGDMGVEPEPEPGAGQVGGAA
;
A
#
# COMPACT_ATOMS: atom_id res chain seq x y z
N MET A 1 -24.92 -56.74 -20.47
CA MET A 1 -24.89 -56.15 -19.12
C MET A 1 -25.79 -54.93 -19.09
N LYS A 2 -26.50 -54.69 -17.98
CA LYS A 2 -27.28 -53.47 -17.73
C LYS A 2 -26.51 -52.54 -16.80
N LEU A 3 -26.14 -51.35 -17.28
CA LEU A 3 -25.32 -50.37 -16.58
C LEU A 3 -26.12 -49.09 -16.28
N ALA A 4 -26.12 -48.65 -15.03
CA ALA A 4 -26.58 -47.30 -14.67
C ALA A 4 -25.39 -46.33 -14.60
N ILE A 5 -25.39 -45.25 -15.39
CA ILE A 5 -24.33 -44.22 -15.39
C ILE A 5 -24.88 -42.99 -14.69
N VAL A 6 -24.19 -42.49 -13.68
CA VAL A 6 -24.56 -41.29 -12.93
C VAL A 6 -23.42 -40.29 -13.02
N THR A 7 -23.64 -39.14 -13.66
CA THR A 7 -22.62 -38.09 -13.80
C THR A 7 -22.98 -36.84 -13.00
N ALA A 8 -22.07 -36.37 -12.14
CA ALA A 8 -22.30 -35.24 -11.24
C ALA A 8 -21.06 -34.33 -11.15
N CYS A 9 -21.00 -33.31 -12.00
CA CYS A 9 -19.94 -32.29 -12.02
C CYS A 9 -20.50 -30.92 -11.55
N PRO A 10 -20.22 -30.47 -10.32
CA PRO A 10 -20.80 -29.24 -9.76
C PRO A 10 -20.43 -27.95 -10.52
N ASN A 11 -19.27 -27.94 -11.20
CA ASN A 11 -18.72 -26.77 -11.89
C ASN A 11 -19.00 -26.76 -13.41
N GLY A 12 -19.84 -27.66 -13.94
CA GLY A 12 -20.11 -27.68 -15.38
C GLY A 12 -21.10 -28.76 -15.81
N MET A 13 -22.35 -28.36 -16.05
CA MET A 13 -23.39 -29.19 -16.69
C MET A 13 -22.90 -29.81 -18.01
N VAL A 14 -22.09 -29.08 -18.77
CA VAL A 14 -21.51 -29.55 -20.04
C VAL A 14 -20.62 -30.78 -19.83
N THR A 15 -19.79 -30.81 -18.79
CA THR A 15 -18.89 -31.95 -18.51
C THR A 15 -19.67 -33.18 -18.07
N SER A 16 -20.71 -33.03 -17.24
CA SER A 16 -21.58 -34.15 -16.84
C SER A 16 -22.30 -34.75 -18.06
N VAL A 17 -22.84 -33.92 -18.95
CA VAL A 17 -23.51 -34.35 -20.19
C VAL A 17 -22.53 -35.00 -21.15
N LEU A 18 -21.32 -34.46 -21.30
CA LEU A 18 -20.29 -35.01 -22.18
C LEU A 18 -19.82 -36.39 -21.71
N CYS A 19 -19.52 -36.54 -20.41
CA CYS A 19 -19.16 -37.84 -19.82
C CYS A 19 -20.29 -38.85 -20.01
N ALA A 20 -21.53 -38.44 -19.72
CA ALA A 20 -22.72 -39.27 -19.86
C ALA A 20 -22.86 -39.81 -21.29
N ARG A 21 -22.77 -38.94 -22.31
CA ARG A 21 -22.89 -39.34 -23.72
C ARG A 21 -21.75 -40.25 -24.19
N LEU A 22 -20.51 -39.96 -23.78
CA LEU A 22 -19.36 -40.75 -24.21
C LEU A 22 -19.36 -42.14 -23.56
N LEU A 23 -19.70 -42.23 -22.28
CA LEU A 23 -19.83 -43.50 -21.56
C LEU A 23 -21.00 -44.33 -22.07
N ASP A 24 -22.14 -43.69 -22.36
CA ASP A 24 -23.31 -44.34 -22.96
C ASP A 24 -22.97 -44.94 -24.33
N ALA A 25 -22.36 -44.14 -25.22
CA ALA A 25 -21.93 -44.59 -26.54
C ALA A 25 -20.89 -45.71 -26.46
N ALA A 26 -19.91 -45.61 -25.55
CA ALA A 26 -18.89 -46.63 -25.37
C ALA A 26 -19.48 -47.95 -24.83
N ALA A 27 -20.40 -47.89 -23.86
CA ALA A 27 -21.06 -49.07 -23.32
C ALA A 27 -21.95 -49.76 -24.36
N GLN A 28 -22.68 -49.00 -25.19
CA GLN A 28 -23.47 -49.56 -26.29
C GLN A 28 -22.60 -50.24 -27.35
N ARG A 29 -21.42 -49.68 -27.68
CA ARG A 29 -20.44 -50.34 -28.57
C ARG A 29 -19.93 -51.68 -28.02
N GLN A 30 -19.92 -51.84 -26.70
CA GLN A 30 -19.56 -53.10 -26.02
C GLN A 30 -20.77 -54.05 -25.84
N GLY A 31 -21.94 -53.71 -26.42
CA GLY A 31 -23.16 -54.52 -26.36
C GLY A 31 -23.92 -54.42 -25.04
N TRP A 32 -23.68 -53.36 -24.25
CA TRP A 32 -24.35 -53.14 -22.97
C TRP A 32 -25.57 -52.25 -23.11
N SER A 33 -26.58 -52.48 -22.27
CA SER A 33 -27.76 -51.63 -22.16
C SER A 33 -27.53 -50.65 -21.01
N THR A 34 -27.82 -49.38 -21.24
CA THR A 34 -27.48 -48.29 -20.32
C THR A 34 -28.71 -47.52 -19.85
N SER A 35 -28.60 -46.93 -18.67
CA SER A 35 -29.55 -45.94 -18.16
C SER A 35 -28.76 -44.81 -17.53
N VAL A 36 -28.99 -43.58 -17.97
CA VAL A 36 -28.08 -42.46 -17.71
C VAL A 36 -28.77 -41.37 -16.89
N GLU A 37 -28.18 -41.05 -15.75
CA GLU A 37 -28.50 -39.90 -14.91
C GLU A 37 -27.43 -38.82 -15.10
N VAL A 38 -27.85 -37.62 -15.51
CA VAL A 38 -27.02 -36.41 -15.42
C VAL A 38 -27.54 -35.64 -14.23
N HIS A 39 -26.78 -35.62 -13.13
CA HIS A 39 -27.18 -35.00 -11.89
C HIS A 39 -27.26 -33.47 -12.03
N ASP A 40 -28.44 -32.93 -11.83
CA ASP A 40 -28.74 -31.49 -11.80
C ASP A 40 -29.46 -31.16 -10.47
N PRO A 41 -28.80 -30.45 -9.54
CA PRO A 41 -29.38 -30.09 -8.25
C PRO A 41 -30.66 -29.25 -8.36
N ALA A 42 -30.87 -28.54 -9.47
CA ALA A 42 -32.04 -27.71 -9.70
C ALA A 42 -33.23 -28.48 -10.31
N ARG A 43 -33.03 -29.74 -10.74
CA ARG A 43 -34.03 -30.60 -11.39
C ARG A 43 -33.94 -32.06 -10.91
N PRO A 44 -34.24 -32.34 -9.63
CA PRO A 44 -34.11 -33.67 -9.03
C PRO A 44 -35.06 -34.72 -9.65
N GLU A 45 -36.09 -34.32 -10.37
CA GLU A 45 -37.04 -35.19 -11.08
C GLU A 45 -36.41 -36.01 -12.23
N ARG A 46 -35.19 -35.67 -12.66
CA ARG A 46 -34.46 -36.35 -13.75
C ARG A 46 -33.60 -37.52 -13.29
N GLN A 47 -33.68 -37.87 -12.01
CA GLN A 47 -32.94 -38.98 -11.43
C GLN A 47 -33.46 -40.34 -11.91
N LEU A 48 -32.59 -41.35 -11.95
CA LEU A 48 -32.99 -42.70 -12.33
C LEU A 48 -33.98 -43.27 -11.31
N SER A 49 -35.07 -43.86 -11.83
CA SER A 49 -36.09 -44.47 -10.98
C SER A 49 -35.56 -45.68 -10.22
N ALA A 50 -36.15 -45.99 -9.05
CA ALA A 50 -35.78 -47.16 -8.26
C ALA A 50 -35.92 -48.48 -9.06
N ALA A 51 -36.92 -48.59 -9.94
CA ALA A 51 -37.08 -49.75 -10.83
C ALA A 51 -35.94 -49.88 -11.86
N THR A 52 -35.46 -48.75 -12.39
CA THR A 52 -34.32 -48.72 -13.33
C THR A 52 -33.02 -49.08 -12.63
N LEU A 53 -32.78 -48.57 -11.42
CA LEU A 53 -31.61 -48.92 -10.61
C LEU A 53 -31.67 -50.40 -10.17
N ALA A 54 -32.84 -50.92 -9.84
CA ALA A 54 -33.02 -52.34 -9.52
C ALA A 54 -32.71 -53.26 -10.71
N ALA A 55 -33.04 -52.85 -11.93
CA ALA A 55 -32.73 -53.59 -13.16
C ALA A 55 -31.25 -53.50 -13.60
N ALA A 56 -30.49 -52.54 -13.08
CA ALA A 56 -29.05 -52.42 -13.38
C ALA A 56 -28.23 -53.45 -12.59
N GLU A 57 -27.26 -54.07 -13.28
CA GLU A 57 -26.32 -55.04 -12.72
C GLU A 57 -25.21 -54.35 -11.91
N TRP A 58 -24.81 -53.14 -12.33
CA TRP A 58 -23.88 -52.28 -11.61
C TRP A 58 -24.10 -50.80 -11.96
N VAL A 59 -23.53 -49.92 -11.15
CA VAL A 59 -23.66 -48.46 -11.23
C VAL A 59 -22.28 -47.83 -11.35
N LEU A 60 -22.08 -47.00 -12.37
CA LEU A 60 -20.91 -46.16 -12.54
C LEU A 60 -21.23 -44.74 -12.09
N VAL A 61 -20.56 -44.25 -11.06
CA VAL A 61 -20.71 -42.88 -10.55
C VAL A 61 -19.48 -42.06 -10.94
N VAL A 62 -19.68 -41.07 -11.81
CA VAL A 62 -18.62 -40.14 -12.24
C VAL A 62 -18.88 -38.77 -11.62
N SER A 63 -18.12 -38.38 -10.61
CA SER A 63 -18.34 -37.11 -9.92
C SER A 63 -17.05 -36.38 -9.54
N SER A 64 -17.15 -35.05 -9.40
CA SER A 64 -16.08 -34.19 -8.87
C SER A 64 -16.46 -33.52 -7.54
N GLY A 65 -17.58 -33.94 -6.94
CA GLY A 65 -18.10 -33.47 -5.67
C GLY A 65 -18.93 -34.55 -4.94
N PRO A 66 -19.49 -34.22 -3.76
CA PRO A 66 -20.28 -35.17 -2.98
C PRO A 66 -21.57 -35.55 -3.72
N VAL A 67 -21.81 -36.86 -3.87
CA VAL A 67 -23.04 -37.43 -4.44
C VAL A 67 -23.64 -38.36 -3.39
N ASP A 68 -24.94 -38.18 -3.13
CA ASP A 68 -25.68 -39.08 -2.25
C ASP A 68 -25.70 -40.50 -2.84
N LEU A 69 -25.10 -41.44 -2.11
CA LEU A 69 -25.03 -42.84 -2.51
C LEU A 69 -26.07 -43.73 -1.84
N SER A 70 -26.87 -43.21 -0.91
CA SER A 70 -27.84 -44.00 -0.15
C SER A 70 -28.75 -44.84 -1.07
N ARG A 71 -29.11 -44.29 -2.24
CA ARG A 71 -29.90 -44.93 -3.30
C ARG A 71 -29.24 -46.13 -4.00
N PHE A 72 -27.93 -46.30 -3.87
CA PHE A 72 -27.17 -47.37 -4.52
C PHE A 72 -26.74 -48.46 -3.53
N VAL A 73 -27.16 -48.37 -2.26
CA VAL A 73 -26.89 -49.40 -1.25
C VAL A 73 -27.45 -50.75 -1.71
N GLY A 74 -26.64 -51.79 -1.61
CA GLY A 74 -26.93 -53.14 -2.11
C GLY A 74 -26.61 -53.36 -3.60
N LYS A 75 -26.14 -52.35 -4.33
CA LYS A 75 -25.71 -52.47 -5.74
C LYS A 75 -24.19 -52.48 -5.88
N ARG A 76 -23.69 -53.11 -6.95
CA ARG A 76 -22.28 -53.02 -7.34
C ARG A 76 -22.01 -51.62 -7.86
N VAL A 77 -21.19 -50.83 -7.18
CA VAL A 77 -20.89 -49.44 -7.52
C VAL A 77 -19.39 -49.30 -7.81
N TYR A 78 -19.06 -48.59 -8.89
CA TYR A 78 -17.71 -48.15 -9.20
C TYR A 78 -17.69 -46.63 -9.33
N ARG A 79 -16.69 -45.98 -8.72
CA ARG A 79 -16.55 -44.52 -8.65
C ARG A 79 -15.38 -44.05 -9.49
N SER A 80 -15.57 -42.95 -10.22
CA SER A 80 -14.54 -42.35 -11.05
C SER A 80 -14.67 -40.82 -11.06
N SER A 81 -13.62 -40.14 -11.51
CA SER A 81 -13.64 -38.71 -11.78
C SER A 81 -13.94 -38.40 -13.26
N PRO A 82 -14.50 -37.23 -13.58
CA PRO A 82 -14.75 -36.84 -14.97
C PRO A 82 -13.48 -36.82 -15.83
N SER A 83 -12.33 -36.44 -15.27
CA SER A 83 -11.05 -36.45 -15.99
C SER A 83 -10.61 -37.86 -16.36
N GLN A 84 -10.73 -38.82 -15.45
CA GLN A 84 -10.43 -40.23 -15.73
C GLN A 84 -11.42 -40.83 -16.73
N ALA A 85 -12.71 -40.47 -16.64
CA ALA A 85 -13.72 -40.91 -17.60
C ALA A 85 -13.47 -40.38 -19.01
N LEU A 86 -13.03 -39.13 -19.16
CA LEU A 86 -12.79 -38.52 -20.47
C LEU A 86 -11.45 -38.93 -21.11
N GLN A 87 -10.49 -39.41 -20.33
CA GLN A 87 -9.18 -39.86 -20.85
C GLN A 87 -9.30 -41.17 -21.63
N ASP A 88 -10.00 -42.17 -21.08
CA ASP A 88 -10.19 -43.47 -21.71
C ASP A 88 -11.50 -44.12 -21.22
N VAL A 89 -12.59 -43.83 -21.94
CA VAL A 89 -13.93 -44.34 -21.62
C VAL A 89 -14.01 -45.87 -21.69
N ASP A 90 -13.32 -46.49 -22.65
CA ASP A 90 -13.40 -47.93 -22.88
C ASP A 90 -12.64 -48.70 -21.78
N ALA A 91 -11.46 -48.22 -21.39
CA ALA A 91 -10.72 -48.80 -20.27
C ALA A 91 -11.40 -48.55 -18.92
N LEU A 92 -12.12 -47.43 -18.75
CA LEU A 92 -12.89 -47.17 -17.54
C LEU A 92 -14.08 -48.13 -17.41
N LEU A 93 -14.81 -48.38 -18.49
CA LEU A 93 -15.96 -49.29 -18.47
C LEU A 93 -15.56 -50.73 -18.15
N ARG A 94 -14.45 -51.22 -18.72
CA ARG A 94 -13.91 -52.55 -18.41
C ARG A 94 -13.50 -52.68 -16.95
N ARG A 95 -12.69 -51.74 -16.46
CA ARG A 95 -12.28 -51.68 -15.04
C ARG A 95 -13.48 -51.57 -14.11
N GLY A 96 -14.45 -50.71 -14.44
CA GLY A 96 -15.65 -50.54 -13.66
C GLY A 96 -16.48 -51.82 -13.55
N ALA A 97 -16.61 -52.61 -14.63
CA ALA A 97 -17.35 -53.87 -14.61
C ALA A 97 -16.65 -54.96 -13.77
N GLU A 98 -15.33 -54.97 -13.76
CA GLU A 98 -14.51 -55.91 -12.96
C GLU A 98 -14.47 -55.50 -11.48
N ASP A 99 -14.19 -54.23 -11.19
CA ASP A 99 -13.88 -53.72 -9.86
C ASP A 99 -15.10 -53.17 -9.10
N ALA A 100 -16.30 -53.12 -9.70
CA ALA A 100 -17.49 -52.65 -8.99
C ALA A 100 -17.84 -53.54 -7.78
N GLN A 101 -17.86 -52.93 -6.59
CA GLN A 101 -18.11 -53.60 -5.31
C GLN A 101 -19.51 -53.28 -4.78
N VAL A 102 -20.12 -54.22 -4.04
CA VAL A 102 -21.44 -54.02 -3.45
C VAL A 102 -21.36 -52.94 -2.37
N LEU A 103 -22.09 -51.84 -2.56
CA LEU A 103 -22.14 -50.75 -1.61
C LEU A 103 -22.95 -51.18 -0.37
N MET A 104 -22.29 -51.32 0.78
CA MET A 104 -22.98 -51.61 2.04
C MET A 104 -23.53 -50.33 2.66
N ALA A 105 -24.65 -50.42 3.38
CA ALA A 105 -25.16 -49.31 4.18
C ALA A 105 -24.09 -48.94 5.22
N ALA A 106 -23.71 -47.66 5.28
CA ALA A 106 -22.89 -47.20 6.38
C ALA A 106 -23.67 -47.44 7.68
N GLN A 107 -23.14 -48.28 8.58
CA GLN A 107 -23.57 -48.26 9.98
C GLN A 107 -23.26 -46.85 10.50
N GLU A 108 -24.26 -46.21 11.11
CA GLU A 108 -24.07 -44.93 11.80
C GLU A 108 -22.85 -45.06 12.74
N PRO A 109 -21.81 -44.23 12.58
CA PRO A 109 -20.71 -44.25 13.53
C PRO A 109 -21.24 -43.72 14.86
N GLY A 110 -21.27 -44.58 15.88
CA GLY A 110 -21.30 -44.13 17.26
C GLY A 110 -20.13 -43.18 17.52
N GLU A 111 -20.38 -42.17 18.36
CA GLU A 111 -19.43 -41.12 18.75
C GLU A 111 -17.96 -41.59 18.78
N PRO A 112 -17.07 -41.03 17.94
CA PRO A 112 -15.65 -41.28 18.11
C PRO A 112 -15.12 -40.43 19.27
N ALA A 113 -14.45 -41.11 20.20
CA ALA A 113 -13.50 -40.49 21.11
C ALA A 113 -12.47 -39.65 20.34
N PRO A 114 -11.91 -38.57 20.92
CA PRO A 114 -11.16 -37.57 20.17
C PRO A 114 -9.86 -38.15 19.62
N SER A 115 -9.85 -38.49 18.34
CA SER A 115 -8.64 -38.65 17.54
C SER A 115 -8.31 -37.31 16.88
N ILE A 116 -7.10 -36.82 17.09
CA ILE A 116 -6.56 -35.61 16.46
C ILE A 116 -6.56 -35.83 14.94
N GLU A 117 -7.47 -35.19 14.21
CA GLU A 117 -7.36 -35.11 12.75
C GLU A 117 -6.08 -34.35 12.39
N PRO A 118 -5.30 -34.79 11.37
CA PRO A 118 -4.21 -33.97 10.85
C PRO A 118 -4.83 -32.69 10.28
N SER A 119 -4.55 -31.55 10.92
CA SER A 119 -5.07 -30.25 10.49
C SER A 119 -4.63 -29.98 9.05
N MET A 120 -5.61 -29.84 8.14
CA MET A 120 -5.34 -29.43 6.76
C MET A 120 -4.48 -28.15 6.76
N PRO A 121 -3.32 -28.14 6.08
CA PRO A 121 -2.46 -26.97 6.05
C PRO A 121 -3.20 -25.74 5.50
N ARG A 122 -3.11 -24.63 6.22
CA ARG A 122 -3.70 -23.33 5.90
C ARG A 122 -2.62 -22.40 5.37
N VAL A 123 -2.69 -22.11 4.08
CA VAL A 123 -1.77 -21.23 3.38
C VAL A 123 -2.52 -19.96 2.98
N VAL A 124 -1.89 -18.81 3.18
CA VAL A 124 -2.32 -17.55 2.54
C VAL A 124 -1.25 -17.13 1.54
N ALA A 125 -1.65 -16.67 0.36
CA ALA A 125 -0.71 -16.26 -0.67
C ALA A 125 -1.00 -14.86 -1.19
N ILE A 126 0.07 -14.16 -1.59
CA ILE A 126 -0.01 -12.95 -2.41
C ILE A 126 0.66 -13.24 -3.73
N THR A 127 -0.03 -12.95 -4.83
CA THR A 127 0.58 -12.90 -6.16
C THR A 127 0.71 -11.47 -6.65
N ALA A 128 1.89 -11.10 -7.16
CA ALA A 128 2.13 -9.74 -7.64
C ALA A 128 3.23 -9.70 -8.71
N CYS A 129 2.91 -9.33 -9.94
CA CYS A 129 3.89 -9.13 -11.01
C CYS A 129 3.93 -7.66 -11.44
N PRO A 130 5.04 -7.18 -12.05
CA PRO A 130 5.28 -5.76 -12.25
C PRO A 130 4.28 -5.14 -13.21
N THR A 131 3.72 -5.89 -14.17
CA THR A 131 2.65 -5.42 -15.05
C THR A 131 1.27 -5.69 -14.47
N GLY A 132 1.11 -6.72 -13.63
CA GLY A 132 -0.13 -7.06 -12.96
C GLY A 132 -1.28 -7.51 -13.86
N VAL A 133 -1.04 -7.75 -15.16
CA VAL A 133 -2.11 -8.03 -16.15
C VAL A 133 -2.40 -9.53 -16.31
N ALA A 134 -1.35 -10.37 -16.37
CA ALA A 134 -1.49 -11.80 -16.67
C ALA A 134 -0.88 -12.69 -15.59
N HIS A 135 0.46 -12.64 -15.40
CA HIS A 135 1.15 -13.57 -14.49
C HIS A 135 0.64 -13.52 -13.04
N THR A 136 0.17 -12.35 -12.57
CA THR A 136 -0.45 -12.23 -11.23
C THR A 136 -1.68 -13.12 -11.09
N PHE A 137 -2.61 -13.05 -12.04
CA PHE A 137 -3.85 -13.82 -11.99
C PHE A 137 -3.63 -15.28 -12.36
N MET A 138 -2.77 -15.56 -13.35
CA MET A 138 -2.42 -16.92 -13.74
C MET A 138 -1.71 -17.68 -12.61
N ALA A 139 -0.77 -17.03 -11.90
CA ALA A 139 -0.11 -17.67 -10.76
C ALA A 139 -1.10 -17.95 -9.62
N ALA A 140 -2.05 -17.03 -9.37
CA ALA A 140 -3.07 -17.24 -8.35
C ALA A 140 -3.98 -18.42 -8.69
N GLU A 141 -4.42 -18.51 -9.95
CA GLU A 141 -5.24 -19.63 -10.42
C GLU A 141 -4.46 -20.95 -10.35
N ALA A 142 -3.19 -20.96 -10.77
CA ALA A 142 -2.34 -22.15 -10.69
C ALA A 142 -2.15 -22.62 -9.24
N LEU A 143 -1.91 -21.70 -8.30
CA LEU A 143 -1.82 -22.02 -6.88
C LEU A 143 -3.15 -22.53 -6.31
N GLN A 144 -4.29 -21.92 -6.67
CA GLN A 144 -5.61 -22.38 -6.23
C GLN A 144 -5.94 -23.78 -6.75
N GLN A 145 -5.60 -24.09 -8.00
CA GLN A 145 -5.77 -25.42 -8.57
C GLN A 145 -4.84 -26.45 -7.89
N ALA A 146 -3.60 -26.08 -7.61
CA ALA A 146 -2.64 -26.94 -6.91
C ALA A 146 -3.07 -27.22 -5.46
N ALA A 147 -3.48 -26.20 -4.71
CA ALA A 147 -3.96 -26.35 -3.33
C ALA A 147 -5.17 -27.28 -3.25
N LYS A 148 -6.11 -27.18 -4.20
CA LYS A 148 -7.25 -28.12 -4.29
C LYS A 148 -6.81 -29.57 -4.53
N ARG A 149 -5.75 -29.81 -5.30
CA ARG A 149 -5.20 -31.16 -5.54
C ARG A 149 -4.48 -31.71 -4.31
N LEU A 150 -3.79 -30.85 -3.56
CA LEU A 150 -3.04 -31.22 -2.35
C LEU A 150 -3.89 -31.25 -1.07
N GLY A 151 -5.15 -30.80 -1.13
CA GLY A 151 -6.02 -30.72 0.06
C GLY A 151 -5.65 -29.58 1.00
N TYR A 152 -5.00 -28.52 0.51
CA TYR A 152 -4.63 -27.35 1.31
C TYR A 152 -5.74 -26.30 1.29
N GLN A 153 -5.95 -25.63 2.42
CA GLN A 153 -6.78 -24.43 2.45
C GLN A 153 -5.92 -23.25 1.99
N LEU A 154 -6.25 -22.70 0.81
CA LEU A 154 -5.53 -21.57 0.23
C LEU A 154 -6.45 -20.37 0.01
N GLN A 155 -6.07 -19.22 0.57
CA GLN A 155 -6.60 -17.92 0.13
C GLN A 155 -5.51 -17.15 -0.62
N VAL A 156 -5.86 -16.57 -1.78
CA VAL A 156 -4.91 -15.82 -2.60
C VAL A 156 -5.41 -14.40 -2.79
N GLU A 157 -4.62 -13.43 -2.34
CA GLU A 157 -4.77 -12.02 -2.70
C GLU A 157 -3.95 -11.74 -3.94
N THR A 158 -4.57 -11.12 -4.94
CA THR A 158 -3.88 -10.76 -6.19
C THR A 158 -3.63 -9.25 -6.21
N GLN A 159 -2.38 -8.82 -6.33
CA GLN A 159 -2.00 -7.40 -6.42
C GLN A 159 -1.61 -7.08 -7.87
N GLY A 160 -2.63 -6.90 -8.71
CA GLY A 160 -2.48 -6.72 -10.16
C GLY A 160 -2.60 -5.28 -10.65
N SER A 161 -2.69 -5.08 -11.96
CA SER A 161 -2.83 -3.77 -12.61
C SER A 161 -4.14 -3.06 -12.26
N VAL A 162 -5.13 -3.82 -11.82
CA VAL A 162 -6.45 -3.36 -11.35
C VAL A 162 -6.52 -3.20 -9.83
N GLY A 163 -5.36 -3.22 -9.16
CA GLY A 163 -5.24 -3.17 -7.71
C GLY A 163 -5.39 -4.52 -7.02
N ALA A 164 -5.42 -4.49 -5.68
CA ALA A 164 -5.58 -5.69 -4.87
C ALA A 164 -7.00 -6.28 -5.01
N ARG A 165 -7.12 -7.57 -5.36
CA ARG A 165 -8.38 -8.33 -5.30
C ARG A 165 -8.31 -9.44 -4.26
N ASN A 166 -9.45 -9.69 -3.62
CA ASN A 166 -9.63 -10.67 -2.55
C ASN A 166 -8.62 -10.44 -1.40
N PRO A 167 -8.63 -9.25 -0.77
CA PRO A 167 -7.68 -8.95 0.29
C PRO A 167 -7.80 -9.96 1.43
N LEU A 168 -6.65 -10.43 1.94
CA LEU A 168 -6.61 -11.39 3.04
C LEU A 168 -7.16 -10.76 4.33
N SER A 169 -8.07 -11.45 5.01
CA SER A 169 -8.60 -11.00 6.31
C SER A 169 -7.57 -11.21 7.42
N ALA A 170 -7.64 -10.41 8.49
CA ALA A 170 -6.75 -10.57 9.65
C ALA A 170 -6.84 -11.98 10.25
N GLU A 171 -8.06 -12.53 10.30
CA GLU A 171 -8.31 -13.90 10.76
C GLU A 171 -7.66 -14.95 9.86
N ALA A 172 -7.73 -14.79 8.53
CA ALA A 172 -7.07 -15.72 7.60
C ALA A 172 -5.55 -15.69 7.76
N ILE A 173 -4.97 -14.52 8.01
CA ILE A 173 -3.53 -14.36 8.27
C ILE A 173 -3.16 -15.01 9.60
N GLU A 174 -3.93 -14.76 10.65
CA GLU A 174 -3.72 -15.31 11.99
C GLU A 174 -3.84 -16.85 12.01
N GLN A 175 -4.74 -17.43 11.22
CA GLN A 175 -4.93 -18.86 11.12
C GLN A 175 -3.98 -19.55 10.11
N ALA A 176 -3.19 -18.79 9.35
CA ALA A 176 -2.27 -19.36 8.37
C ALA A 176 -1.04 -19.98 9.05
N ASP A 177 -0.67 -21.18 8.56
CA ASP A 177 0.57 -21.90 8.89
C ASP A 177 1.78 -21.26 8.19
N VAL A 178 1.58 -20.75 6.97
CA VAL A 178 2.58 -20.02 6.20
C VAL A 178 1.95 -18.98 5.26
N VAL A 179 2.68 -17.88 5.06
CA VAL A 179 2.42 -16.86 4.06
C VAL A 179 3.32 -17.09 2.84
N LEU A 180 2.72 -17.34 1.67
CA LEU A 180 3.41 -17.46 0.39
C LEU A 180 3.38 -16.11 -0.36
N LEU A 181 4.54 -15.47 -0.52
CA LEU A 181 4.69 -14.28 -1.34
C LEU A 181 5.25 -14.68 -2.71
N ALA A 182 4.35 -14.93 -3.65
CA ALA A 182 4.67 -15.16 -5.05
C ALA A 182 4.71 -13.82 -5.79
N ALA A 183 5.79 -13.07 -5.63
CA ALA A 183 5.88 -11.70 -6.12
C ALA A 183 7.20 -11.40 -6.84
N ASP A 184 7.11 -10.65 -7.94
CA ASP A 184 8.27 -10.06 -8.63
C ASP A 184 8.38 -8.53 -8.36
N ILE A 185 7.58 -8.04 -7.41
CA ILE A 185 7.63 -6.67 -6.87
C ILE A 185 7.67 -6.73 -5.35
N GLU A 186 8.06 -5.63 -4.73
CA GLU A 186 8.03 -5.50 -3.27
C GLU A 186 6.59 -5.50 -2.75
N VAL A 187 6.34 -6.29 -1.71
CA VAL A 187 5.02 -6.47 -1.09
C VAL A 187 5.14 -6.11 0.38
N ALA A 188 4.25 -5.21 0.84
CA ALA A 188 4.13 -4.79 2.23
C ALA A 188 3.88 -6.00 3.15
N THR A 189 4.77 -6.23 4.11
CA THR A 189 4.76 -7.44 4.97
C THR A 189 4.43 -7.18 6.43
N GLU A 190 4.12 -5.93 6.79
CA GLU A 190 3.89 -5.52 8.18
C GLU A 190 2.72 -6.29 8.82
N ARG A 191 1.68 -6.60 8.03
CA ARG A 191 0.53 -7.42 8.48
C ARG A 191 0.85 -8.90 8.70
N PHE A 192 2.04 -9.35 8.32
CA PHE A 192 2.53 -10.73 8.48
C PHE A 192 3.62 -10.85 9.55
N ALA A 193 3.81 -9.82 10.39
CA ALA A 193 4.80 -9.83 11.46
C ALA A 193 4.66 -11.09 12.34
N GLY A 194 5.77 -11.80 12.52
CA GLY A 194 5.82 -13.06 13.29
C GLY A 194 5.31 -14.31 12.57
N LYS A 195 4.79 -14.20 11.35
CA LYS A 195 4.39 -15.36 10.53
C LYS A 195 5.57 -15.95 9.76
N ARG A 196 5.46 -17.25 9.44
CA ARG A 196 6.38 -17.92 8.51
C ARG A 196 6.11 -17.42 7.10
N ILE A 197 7.12 -16.89 6.43
CA ILE A 197 7.01 -16.35 5.08
C ILE A 197 7.93 -17.14 4.14
N TYR A 198 7.39 -17.53 2.98
CA TYR A 198 8.15 -18.07 1.86
C TYR A 198 7.99 -17.15 0.64
N ARG A 199 9.09 -16.86 -0.06
CA ARG A 199 9.12 -15.90 -1.18
C ARG A 199 9.56 -16.59 -2.46
N CYS A 200 8.84 -16.34 -3.55
CA CYS A 200 9.23 -16.78 -4.90
C CYS A 200 8.69 -15.82 -5.96
N GLY A 201 9.19 -15.93 -7.20
CA GLY A 201 8.66 -15.13 -8.31
C GLY A 201 7.33 -15.66 -8.85
N THR A 202 6.50 -14.80 -9.46
CA THR A 202 5.18 -15.22 -9.99
C THR A 202 5.29 -16.29 -11.07
N GLY A 203 6.37 -16.26 -11.87
CA GLY A 203 6.65 -17.27 -12.88
C GLY A 203 6.94 -18.66 -12.30
N VAL A 204 7.55 -18.73 -11.11
CA VAL A 204 7.81 -20.00 -10.41
C VAL A 204 6.50 -20.56 -9.86
N ALA A 205 5.72 -19.74 -9.17
CA ALA A 205 4.41 -20.12 -8.66
C ALA A 205 3.45 -20.57 -9.77
N LEU A 206 3.53 -19.96 -10.96
CA LEU A 206 2.75 -20.36 -12.13
C LEU A 206 3.18 -21.72 -12.70
N LYS A 207 4.48 -21.94 -12.89
CA LYS A 207 5.01 -23.17 -13.54
C LYS A 207 5.11 -24.36 -12.59
N GLN A 208 5.29 -24.11 -11.30
CA GLN A 208 5.61 -25.11 -10.27
C GLN A 208 4.73 -24.92 -9.03
N ALA A 209 3.41 -24.75 -9.23
CA ALA A 209 2.47 -24.39 -8.18
C ALA A 209 2.44 -25.37 -6.99
N GLU A 210 2.40 -26.69 -7.24
CA GLU A 210 2.40 -27.71 -6.17
C GLU A 210 3.69 -27.67 -5.36
N ALA A 211 4.84 -27.76 -6.03
CA ALA A 211 6.14 -27.68 -5.39
C ALA A 211 6.34 -26.36 -4.63
N THR A 212 5.74 -25.26 -5.10
CA THR A 212 5.80 -23.96 -4.40
C THR A 212 5.01 -23.98 -3.09
N LEU A 213 3.84 -24.64 -3.06
CA LEU A 213 3.03 -24.78 -1.85
C LEU A 213 3.73 -25.68 -0.81
N ASP A 214 4.29 -26.81 -1.26
CA ASP A 214 5.04 -27.73 -0.39
C ASP A 214 6.27 -27.04 0.20
N LYS A 215 7.05 -26.33 -0.63
CA LYS A 215 8.21 -25.55 -0.18
C LYS A 215 7.82 -24.44 0.77
N ALA A 216 6.67 -23.79 0.58
CA ALA A 216 6.22 -22.77 1.52
C ALA A 216 6.06 -23.36 2.93
N LEU A 217 5.36 -24.49 3.06
CA LEU A 217 5.15 -25.16 4.35
C LEU A 217 6.46 -25.66 4.98
N ALA A 218 7.37 -26.20 4.17
CA ALA A 218 8.64 -26.74 4.63
C ALA A 218 9.67 -25.64 4.99
N GLU A 219 9.84 -24.65 4.12
CA GLU A 219 10.97 -23.71 4.15
C GLU A 219 10.60 -22.30 4.65
N GLY A 220 9.33 -22.03 4.92
CA GLY A 220 8.88 -20.72 5.43
C GLY A 220 9.62 -20.31 6.70
N ARG A 221 10.18 -19.09 6.72
CA ARG A 221 10.97 -18.56 7.85
C ARG A 221 10.20 -17.46 8.57
N PRO A 222 10.29 -17.36 9.91
CA PRO A 222 9.67 -16.26 10.64
C PRO A 222 10.25 -14.92 10.17
N GLU A 223 9.39 -13.97 9.82
CA GLU A 223 9.82 -12.63 9.43
C GLU A 223 10.41 -11.90 10.64
N SER A 224 11.67 -11.46 10.53
CA SER A 224 12.34 -10.63 11.53
C SER A 224 11.69 -9.25 11.54
N VAL A 225 11.09 -8.87 12.65
CA VAL A 225 10.60 -7.50 12.87
C VAL A 225 11.81 -6.57 12.94
N ALA A 226 12.19 -5.95 11.82
CA ALA A 226 13.04 -4.77 11.88
C ALA A 226 12.28 -3.70 12.69
N SER A 227 12.93 -3.16 13.74
CA SER A 227 12.37 -2.17 14.66
C SER A 227 11.68 -1.02 13.93
N GLY A 228 10.36 -1.10 13.90
CA GLY A 228 9.45 -0.07 13.44
C GLY A 228 8.10 -0.33 14.07
N ALA A 229 8.01 -0.15 15.39
CA ALA A 229 6.76 -0.27 16.12
C ALA A 229 5.74 0.76 15.60
N GLN A 230 4.89 0.35 14.66
CA GLN A 230 3.62 0.99 14.40
C GLN A 230 2.52 0.14 15.04
N ALA A 231 1.75 0.81 15.90
CA ALA A 231 0.64 0.25 16.67
C ALA A 231 -0.40 -0.47 15.78
N PRO A 232 -1.18 -1.42 16.34
CA PRO A 232 -2.16 -2.21 15.59
C PRO A 232 -3.17 -1.31 14.87
N VAL A 233 -3.32 -1.54 13.56
CA VAL A 233 -4.20 -0.76 12.67
C VAL A 233 -5.65 -1.08 13.00
N LYS A 234 -6.36 -0.12 13.61
CA LYS A 234 -7.83 -0.10 13.68
C LYS A 234 -8.42 0.16 12.28
N PRO A 235 -9.57 -0.45 11.93
CA PRO A 235 -10.20 -0.21 10.65
C PRO A 235 -10.90 1.17 10.59
N ASP A 236 -10.77 1.80 9.43
CA ASP A 236 -11.75 2.67 8.74
C ASP A 236 -12.08 4.12 9.17
N LYS A 237 -11.20 4.81 9.90
CA LYS A 237 -11.12 6.30 9.84
C LYS A 237 -9.79 6.85 9.31
N ALA A 238 -8.82 5.96 9.09
CA ALA A 238 -7.47 6.30 8.59
C ALA A 238 -7.39 6.41 7.06
N GLY A 239 -8.46 6.09 6.30
CA GLY A 239 -8.42 6.00 4.83
C GLY A 239 -8.13 7.33 4.14
N VAL A 240 -8.99 8.34 4.31
CA VAL A 240 -8.86 9.66 3.65
C VAL A 240 -7.54 10.34 4.01
N TYR A 241 -7.16 10.30 5.29
CA TYR A 241 -5.91 10.87 5.76
C TYR A 241 -4.70 10.18 5.14
N LYS A 242 -4.69 8.84 5.09
CA LYS A 242 -3.66 8.06 4.40
C LYS A 242 -3.56 8.47 2.93
N HIS A 243 -4.68 8.60 2.23
CA HIS A 243 -4.68 8.98 0.82
C HIS A 243 -4.05 10.35 0.58
N LEU A 244 -4.41 11.33 1.42
CA LEU A 244 -3.84 12.67 1.36
C LEU A 244 -2.33 12.66 1.62
N LEU A 245 -1.89 11.96 2.68
CA LEU A 245 -0.46 11.86 3.02
C LEU A 245 0.36 11.15 1.96
N THR A 246 -0.20 10.14 1.30
CA THR A 246 0.44 9.47 0.16
C THR A 246 0.68 10.49 -0.95
N GLY A 247 -0.35 11.25 -1.33
CA GLY A 247 -0.23 12.32 -2.31
C GLY A 247 0.88 13.32 -2.00
N VAL A 248 0.88 13.84 -0.76
CA VAL A 248 1.90 14.78 -0.30
C VAL A 248 3.29 14.15 -0.37
N SER A 249 3.47 12.93 0.16
CA SER A 249 4.78 12.28 0.24
C SER A 249 5.41 12.03 -1.13
N PHE A 250 4.62 11.65 -2.14
CA PHE A 250 5.12 11.47 -3.50
C PHE A 250 5.31 12.77 -4.27
N MET A 251 4.65 13.85 -3.86
CA MET A 251 4.86 15.20 -4.40
C MET A 251 6.15 15.85 -3.87
N LEU A 252 6.53 15.58 -2.62
CA LEU A 252 7.65 16.24 -1.93
C LEU A 252 8.99 16.18 -2.70
N PRO A 253 9.48 15.03 -3.21
CA PRO A 253 10.75 14.99 -3.94
C PRO A 253 10.79 15.93 -5.15
N MET A 254 9.66 16.12 -5.82
CA MET A 254 9.55 17.01 -6.97
C MET A 254 9.56 18.49 -6.56
N VAL A 255 8.95 18.82 -5.43
CA VAL A 255 9.04 20.16 -4.82
C VAL A 255 10.47 20.47 -4.40
N VAL A 256 11.18 19.51 -3.83
CA VAL A 256 12.59 19.66 -3.42
C VAL A 256 13.45 19.93 -4.65
N ALA A 257 13.36 19.06 -5.66
CA ALA A 257 14.13 19.21 -6.89
C ALA A 257 13.83 20.54 -7.60
N GLY A 258 12.54 20.88 -7.76
CA GLY A 258 12.12 22.13 -8.40
C GLY A 258 12.56 23.36 -7.61
N GLY A 259 12.35 23.36 -6.30
CA GLY A 259 12.73 24.44 -5.40
C GLY A 259 14.22 24.71 -5.38
N LEU A 260 15.05 23.66 -5.34
CA LEU A 260 16.52 23.79 -5.40
C LEU A 260 17.00 24.32 -6.76
N MET A 261 16.36 23.95 -7.87
CA MET A 261 16.71 24.48 -9.19
C MET A 261 16.32 25.96 -9.34
N ILE A 262 15.14 26.37 -8.82
CA ILE A 262 14.74 27.79 -8.73
C ILE A 262 15.76 28.56 -7.88
N ALA A 263 16.15 28.00 -6.74
CA ALA A 263 17.15 28.57 -5.86
C ALA A 263 18.50 28.78 -6.59
N LEU A 264 19.00 27.76 -7.30
CA LEU A 264 20.22 27.86 -8.09
C LEU A 264 20.11 28.88 -9.22
N SER A 265 18.95 28.99 -9.87
CA SER A 265 18.69 30.03 -10.88
C SER A 265 18.89 31.43 -10.30
N PHE A 266 18.37 31.67 -9.10
CA PHE A 266 18.44 32.97 -8.44
C PHE A 266 19.84 33.33 -7.90
N VAL A 267 20.78 32.39 -7.79
CA VAL A 267 22.20 32.70 -7.48
C VAL A 267 22.81 33.64 -8.52
N PHE A 268 22.36 33.54 -9.78
CA PHE A 268 22.78 34.43 -10.86
C PHE A 268 22.05 35.79 -10.86
N GLY A 269 21.10 35.99 -9.93
CA GLY A 269 20.22 37.14 -9.83
C GLY A 269 18.76 36.77 -10.10
N ILE A 270 17.84 37.38 -9.36
CA ILE A 270 16.40 37.01 -9.42
C ILE A 270 15.74 37.23 -10.77
N THR A 271 16.29 38.07 -11.64
CA THR A 271 15.76 38.32 -12.99
C THR A 271 16.66 37.75 -14.08
N ALA A 272 17.79 37.12 -13.72
CA ALA A 272 18.74 36.57 -14.69
C ALA A 272 18.11 35.47 -15.55
N TYR A 273 17.08 34.79 -15.03
CA TYR A 273 16.32 33.80 -15.78
C TYR A 273 15.54 34.37 -16.97
N LYS A 274 15.35 35.69 -17.05
CA LYS A 274 14.66 36.34 -18.18
C LYS A 274 15.51 36.39 -19.45
N GLU A 275 16.83 36.25 -19.32
CA GLU A 275 17.75 36.16 -20.45
C GLU A 275 17.75 34.73 -20.98
N GLU A 276 16.99 34.50 -22.05
CA GLU A 276 16.86 33.17 -22.67
C GLU A 276 18.22 32.61 -23.13
N GLY A 277 18.40 31.30 -22.98
CA GLY A 277 19.66 30.61 -23.33
C GLY A 277 20.74 30.63 -22.23
N THR A 278 20.54 31.38 -21.16
CA THR A 278 21.45 31.34 -19.99
C THR A 278 21.21 30.11 -19.10
N LEU A 279 22.21 29.75 -18.29
CA LEU A 279 22.05 28.70 -17.27
C LEU A 279 20.95 29.05 -16.27
N ALA A 280 20.80 30.33 -15.91
CA ALA A 280 19.75 30.79 -15.01
C ALA A 280 18.35 30.55 -15.59
N ALA A 281 18.15 30.83 -16.88
CA ALA A 281 16.90 30.54 -17.59
C ALA A 281 16.63 29.04 -17.65
N ALA A 282 17.63 28.22 -17.99
CA ALA A 282 17.49 26.77 -18.01
C ALA A 282 17.11 26.19 -16.63
N LEU A 283 17.76 26.66 -15.56
CA LEU A 283 17.44 26.24 -14.18
C LEU A 283 16.01 26.64 -13.77
N MET A 284 15.56 27.85 -14.16
CA MET A 284 14.18 28.29 -13.90
C MET A 284 13.16 27.49 -14.70
N GLN A 285 13.46 27.17 -15.96
CA GLN A 285 12.59 26.35 -16.80
C GLN A 285 12.43 24.93 -16.24
N ILE A 286 13.53 24.32 -15.79
CA ILE A 286 13.52 22.99 -15.15
C ILE A 286 12.76 23.08 -13.81
N GLY A 287 13.11 24.03 -12.96
CA GLY A 287 12.61 24.11 -11.59
C GLY A 287 11.19 24.68 -11.49
N GLY A 288 10.99 25.90 -11.96
CA GLY A 288 9.75 26.66 -11.86
C GLY A 288 8.69 26.20 -12.87
N GLU A 289 9.02 26.23 -14.16
CA GLU A 289 8.02 26.02 -15.21
C GLU A 289 7.66 24.55 -15.43
N THR A 290 8.57 23.63 -15.08
CA THR A 290 8.39 22.18 -15.25
C THR A 290 8.11 21.48 -13.92
N ALA A 291 9.09 21.42 -13.01
CA ALA A 291 8.96 20.63 -11.79
C ALA A 291 7.87 21.17 -10.84
N PHE A 292 7.81 22.49 -10.64
CA PHE A 292 6.79 23.11 -9.78
C PHE A 292 5.38 22.99 -10.36
N LYS A 293 5.25 23.08 -11.69
CA LYS A 293 3.96 22.88 -12.38
C LYS A 293 3.41 21.47 -12.23
N LEU A 294 4.28 20.48 -12.04
CA LEU A 294 3.89 19.09 -11.81
C LEU A 294 3.51 18.78 -10.35
N MET A 295 3.73 19.72 -9.42
CA MET A 295 3.43 19.54 -8.00
C MET A 295 1.97 19.12 -7.74
N VAL A 296 1.01 19.92 -8.22
CA VAL A 296 -0.44 19.65 -8.03
C VAL A 296 -0.92 18.41 -8.81
N PRO A 297 -0.49 18.18 -10.07
CA PRO A 297 -0.72 16.91 -10.77
C PRO A 297 -0.23 15.69 -10.00
N LEU A 298 0.98 15.72 -9.42
CA LEU A 298 1.53 14.62 -8.65
C LEU A 298 0.75 14.37 -7.36
N LEU A 299 0.42 15.43 -6.63
CA LEU A 299 -0.44 15.35 -5.45
C LEU A 299 -1.76 14.63 -5.78
N ALA A 300 -2.47 15.10 -6.80
CA ALA A 300 -3.75 14.55 -7.22
C ALA A 300 -3.62 13.11 -7.74
N GLY A 301 -2.61 12.86 -8.58
CA GLY A 301 -2.30 11.54 -9.13
C GLY A 301 -2.02 10.50 -8.05
N TYR A 302 -1.20 10.84 -7.04
CA TYR A 302 -0.86 9.91 -5.97
C TYR A 302 -1.94 9.77 -4.90
N ILE A 303 -2.82 10.77 -4.70
CA ILE A 303 -4.08 10.58 -3.97
C ILE A 303 -4.94 9.55 -4.70
N ALA A 304 -5.17 9.73 -6.01
CA ALA A 304 -5.98 8.82 -6.80
C ALA A 304 -5.38 7.40 -6.85
N TYR A 305 -4.06 7.30 -6.99
CA TYR A 305 -3.30 6.06 -6.91
C TYR A 305 -3.51 5.34 -5.59
N SER A 306 -3.48 6.06 -4.47
CA SER A 306 -3.67 5.43 -3.17
C SER A 306 -5.08 4.86 -2.96
N ILE A 307 -6.06 5.26 -3.79
CA ILE A 307 -7.47 4.81 -3.74
C ILE A 307 -7.76 3.69 -4.74
N ALA A 308 -7.21 3.80 -5.96
CA ALA A 308 -7.54 2.96 -7.10
C ALA A 308 -6.34 2.31 -7.78
N ASP A 309 -5.16 2.35 -7.15
CA ASP A 309 -3.88 1.90 -7.67
C ASP A 309 -3.52 2.58 -9.01
N ARG A 310 -2.69 1.94 -9.82
CA ARG A 310 -2.16 2.51 -11.08
C ARG A 310 -3.22 3.11 -12.02
N PRO A 311 -4.41 2.51 -12.18
CA PRO A 311 -5.47 3.09 -13.02
C PRO A 311 -5.92 4.49 -12.60
N GLY A 312 -5.74 4.87 -11.33
CA GLY A 312 -6.08 6.21 -10.82
C GLY A 312 -5.06 7.30 -11.16
N LEU A 313 -3.82 6.94 -11.54
CA LEU A 313 -2.73 7.92 -11.71
C LEU A 313 -3.03 8.94 -12.81
N ALA A 314 -3.30 8.47 -14.03
CA ALA A 314 -3.58 9.34 -15.17
C ALA A 314 -4.77 10.30 -14.94
N PRO A 315 -5.97 9.84 -14.53
CA PRO A 315 -7.09 10.75 -14.29
C PRO A 315 -6.82 11.72 -13.14
N GLY A 316 -6.10 11.30 -12.10
CA GLY A 316 -5.70 12.17 -11.01
C GLY A 316 -4.74 13.28 -11.47
N MET A 317 -3.71 12.94 -12.25
CA MET A 317 -2.75 13.93 -12.78
C MET A 317 -3.42 14.92 -13.74
N ILE A 318 -4.30 14.45 -14.62
CA ILE A 318 -5.09 15.31 -15.53
C ILE A 318 -5.97 16.27 -14.71
N GLY A 319 -6.70 15.74 -13.71
CA GLY A 319 -7.52 16.56 -12.82
C GLY A 319 -6.71 17.58 -12.01
N GLY A 320 -5.53 17.21 -11.52
CA GLY A 320 -4.63 18.11 -10.79
C GLY A 320 -4.02 19.20 -11.68
N LEU A 321 -3.72 18.88 -12.95
CA LEU A 321 -3.28 19.90 -13.91
C LEU A 321 -4.42 20.88 -14.21
N LEU A 322 -5.64 20.37 -14.42
CA LEU A 322 -6.84 21.19 -14.58
C LEU A 322 -7.10 22.08 -13.36
N ALA A 323 -6.90 21.56 -12.14
CA ALA A 323 -7.02 22.38 -10.93
C ALA A 323 -6.08 23.58 -10.94
N SER A 324 -4.85 23.39 -11.43
CA SER A 324 -3.87 24.48 -11.55
C SER A 324 -4.27 25.48 -12.63
N THR A 325 -4.69 25.01 -13.81
CA THR A 325 -5.06 25.88 -14.94
C THR A 325 -6.39 26.62 -14.73
N LEU A 326 -7.30 26.05 -13.95
CA LEU A 326 -8.60 26.66 -13.60
C LEU A 326 -8.51 27.62 -12.40
N GLY A 327 -7.32 27.80 -11.81
CA GLY A 327 -7.13 28.65 -10.63
C GLY A 327 -7.62 28.04 -9.30
N ALA A 328 -7.99 26.76 -9.29
CA ALA A 328 -8.38 26.03 -8.08
C ALA A 328 -7.17 25.59 -7.24
N GLY A 329 -5.96 25.65 -7.81
CA GLY A 329 -4.68 25.43 -7.13
C GLY A 329 -4.56 24.09 -6.42
N PHE A 330 -3.83 24.06 -5.31
CA PHE A 330 -3.61 22.82 -4.56
C PHE A 330 -4.91 22.24 -3.98
N ILE A 331 -5.87 23.07 -3.57
CA ILE A 331 -7.15 22.62 -3.02
C ILE A 331 -7.94 21.89 -4.10
N GLY A 332 -8.01 22.47 -5.30
CA GLY A 332 -8.58 21.81 -6.47
C GLY A 332 -7.86 20.50 -6.79
N GLY A 333 -6.54 20.43 -6.62
CA GLY A 333 -5.76 19.20 -6.81
C GLY A 333 -6.15 18.10 -5.83
N ILE A 334 -6.36 18.43 -4.55
CA ILE A 334 -6.83 17.46 -3.55
C ILE A 334 -8.21 16.94 -3.95
N VAL A 335 -9.14 17.83 -4.30
CA VAL A 335 -10.50 17.45 -4.73
C VAL A 335 -10.44 16.58 -5.99
N ALA A 336 -9.64 16.97 -6.98
CA ALA A 336 -9.45 16.21 -8.21
C ALA A 336 -8.87 14.81 -7.96
N GLY A 337 -7.91 14.68 -7.05
CA GLY A 337 -7.32 13.40 -6.68
C GLY A 337 -8.33 12.44 -6.05
N PHE A 338 -9.14 12.92 -5.11
CA PHE A 338 -10.21 12.11 -4.53
C PHE A 338 -11.30 11.76 -5.54
N LEU A 339 -11.73 12.73 -6.35
CA LEU A 339 -12.71 12.53 -7.42
C LEU A 339 -12.23 11.45 -8.40
N ALA A 340 -11.02 11.58 -8.92
CA ALA A 340 -10.42 10.64 -9.85
C ALA A 340 -10.23 9.26 -9.23
N GLY A 341 -9.73 9.18 -7.99
CA GLY A 341 -9.52 7.92 -7.29
C GLY A 341 -10.83 7.16 -7.07
N TYR A 342 -11.86 7.81 -6.53
CA TYR A 342 -13.14 7.15 -6.31
C TYR A 342 -13.88 6.83 -7.61
N ALA A 343 -13.79 7.68 -8.64
CA ALA A 343 -14.36 7.39 -9.96
C ALA A 343 -13.66 6.18 -10.62
N ALA A 344 -12.33 6.12 -10.58
CA ALA A 344 -11.57 4.96 -11.07
C ALA A 344 -11.94 3.68 -10.31
N LYS A 345 -12.04 3.75 -8.98
CA LYS A 345 -12.47 2.63 -8.13
C LYS A 345 -13.89 2.17 -8.46
N LEU A 346 -14.80 3.11 -8.71
CA LEU A 346 -16.20 2.83 -9.08
C LEU A 346 -16.26 2.09 -10.42
N ILE A 347 -15.61 2.63 -11.45
CA ILE A 347 -15.55 2.01 -12.78
C ILE A 347 -14.91 0.61 -12.67
N ASN A 348 -13.83 0.48 -11.90
CA ASN A 348 -13.19 -0.81 -11.69
C ASN A 348 -14.10 -1.83 -11.00
N ARG A 349 -14.97 -1.39 -10.08
CA ARG A 349 -15.88 -2.28 -9.35
C ARG A 349 -17.09 -2.70 -10.19
N TYR A 350 -17.69 -1.76 -10.91
CA TYR A 350 -18.98 -2.00 -11.59
C TYR A 350 -18.83 -2.50 -13.03
N LEU A 351 -17.74 -2.15 -13.72
CA LEU A 351 -17.53 -2.59 -15.10
C LEU A 351 -16.88 -3.98 -15.12
N GLN A 352 -17.67 -5.05 -15.18
CA GLN A 352 -17.14 -6.42 -15.32
C GLN A 352 -16.99 -6.77 -16.80
N LEU A 353 -15.78 -7.16 -17.21
CA LEU A 353 -15.51 -7.60 -18.57
C LEU A 353 -15.32 -9.12 -18.62
N PRO A 354 -15.59 -9.75 -19.78
CA PRO A 354 -15.18 -11.14 -20.02
C PRO A 354 -13.66 -11.30 -19.82
N GLN A 355 -13.20 -12.47 -19.36
CA GLN A 355 -11.79 -12.73 -19.01
C GLN A 355 -10.79 -12.30 -20.10
N GLY A 356 -11.12 -12.45 -21.38
CA GLY A 356 -10.25 -12.04 -22.49
C GLY A 356 -10.07 -10.53 -22.65
N LEU A 357 -10.95 -9.70 -22.05
CA LEU A 357 -10.94 -8.24 -22.17
C LEU A 357 -10.60 -7.53 -20.84
N GLU A 358 -10.43 -8.25 -19.73
CA GLU A 358 -10.09 -7.64 -18.43
C GLU A 358 -8.79 -6.81 -18.47
N ALA A 359 -7.85 -7.14 -19.36
CA ALA A 359 -6.63 -6.37 -19.57
C ALA A 359 -6.89 -4.94 -20.14
N LEU A 360 -7.97 -4.74 -20.89
CA LEU A 360 -8.33 -3.42 -21.45
C LEU A 360 -8.80 -2.45 -20.38
N LYS A 361 -9.30 -2.97 -19.26
CA LYS A 361 -9.90 -2.19 -18.19
C LYS A 361 -8.91 -1.22 -17.51
N PRO A 362 -7.76 -1.65 -16.98
CA PRO A 362 -6.77 -0.73 -16.40
C PRO A 362 -5.98 0.07 -17.44
N ILE A 363 -5.85 -0.44 -18.68
CA ILE A 363 -5.00 0.18 -19.72
C ILE A 363 -5.74 1.29 -20.47
N LEU A 364 -7.00 1.06 -20.85
CA LEU A 364 -7.75 1.93 -21.74
C LEU A 364 -8.99 2.50 -21.05
N ILE A 365 -9.85 1.63 -20.52
CA ILE A 365 -11.20 2.04 -20.13
C ILE A 365 -11.22 2.92 -18.89
N ILE A 366 -10.54 2.50 -17.81
CA ILE A 366 -10.48 3.29 -16.57
C ILE A 366 -9.76 4.62 -16.84
N PRO A 367 -8.56 4.68 -17.45
CA PRO A 367 -7.92 5.96 -17.73
C PRO A 367 -8.79 6.88 -18.59
N LEU A 368 -9.42 6.39 -19.66
CA LEU A 368 -10.25 7.21 -20.54
C LEU A 368 -11.50 7.75 -19.84
N LEU A 369 -12.34 6.86 -19.31
CA LEU A 369 -13.63 7.23 -18.74
C LEU A 369 -13.46 8.06 -17.45
N THR A 370 -12.49 7.69 -16.61
CA THR A 370 -12.23 8.43 -15.38
C THR A 370 -11.66 9.81 -15.69
N SER A 371 -10.76 9.94 -16.67
CA SER A 371 -10.19 11.25 -17.03
C SER A 371 -11.24 12.15 -17.65
N LEU A 372 -12.10 11.60 -18.51
CA LEU A 372 -13.22 12.34 -19.09
C LEU A 372 -14.17 12.82 -17.97
N PHE A 373 -14.60 11.92 -17.08
CA PHE A 373 -15.47 12.26 -15.98
C PHE A 373 -14.85 13.31 -15.04
N THR A 374 -13.63 13.06 -14.57
CA THR A 374 -12.90 13.97 -13.68
C THR A 374 -12.70 15.33 -14.34
N GLY A 375 -12.28 15.36 -15.61
CA GLY A 375 -12.06 16.59 -16.36
C GLY A 375 -13.34 17.41 -16.54
N LEU A 376 -14.44 16.78 -16.96
CA LEU A 376 -15.73 17.45 -17.12
C LEU A 376 -16.25 18.01 -15.79
N VAL A 377 -16.17 17.23 -14.71
CA VAL A 377 -16.59 17.69 -13.38
C VAL A 377 -15.70 18.83 -12.89
N MET A 378 -14.39 18.77 -13.11
CA MET A 378 -13.47 19.87 -12.78
C MET A 378 -13.80 21.14 -13.56
N ILE A 379 -14.09 21.04 -14.85
CA ILE A 379 -14.37 22.21 -15.70
C ILE A 379 -15.73 22.83 -15.38
N TYR A 380 -16.78 22.02 -15.27
CA TYR A 380 -18.16 22.53 -15.20
C TYR A 380 -18.69 22.71 -13.77
N VAL A 381 -18.20 21.94 -12.81
CA VAL A 381 -18.80 21.87 -11.45
C VAL A 381 -17.84 22.37 -10.39
N VAL A 382 -16.62 21.84 -10.34
CA VAL A 382 -15.72 22.02 -9.18
C VAL A 382 -14.79 23.23 -9.34
N GLY A 383 -14.26 23.47 -10.53
CA GLY A 383 -13.16 24.41 -10.75
C GLY A 383 -13.48 25.83 -10.27
N LYS A 384 -14.61 26.40 -10.69
CA LYS A 384 -14.99 27.78 -10.32
C LYS A 384 -15.27 27.94 -8.82
N PRO A 385 -16.11 27.10 -8.16
CA PRO A 385 -16.32 27.19 -6.71
C PRO A 385 -15.02 27.06 -5.91
N VAL A 386 -14.15 26.11 -6.26
CA VAL A 386 -12.91 25.88 -5.53
C VAL A 386 -11.89 27.00 -5.78
N ALA A 387 -11.80 27.54 -6.99
CA ALA A 387 -11.01 28.74 -7.27
C ALA A 387 -11.50 29.94 -6.46
N GLY A 388 -12.81 30.14 -6.32
CA GLY A 388 -13.38 31.18 -5.47
C GLY A 388 -13.04 30.97 -3.99
N MET A 389 -13.08 29.73 -3.50
CA MET A 389 -12.67 29.40 -2.14
C MET A 389 -11.17 29.64 -1.90
N LEU A 390 -10.31 29.26 -2.84
CA LEU A 390 -8.88 29.52 -2.77
C LEU A 390 -8.60 31.03 -2.80
N GLY A 391 -9.29 31.78 -3.65
CA GLY A 391 -9.21 33.24 -3.71
C GLY A 391 -9.66 33.91 -2.40
N ALA A 392 -10.72 33.41 -1.77
CA ALA A 392 -11.16 33.90 -0.46
C ALA A 392 -10.12 33.60 0.63
N LEU A 393 -9.51 32.41 0.60
CA LEU A 393 -8.42 32.04 1.50
C LEU A 393 -7.20 32.94 1.30
N THR A 394 -6.74 33.15 0.06
CA THR A 394 -5.58 34.00 -0.21
C THR A 394 -5.86 35.45 0.18
N HIS A 395 -7.06 35.96 -0.13
CA HIS A 395 -7.46 37.29 0.30
C HIS A 395 -7.50 37.41 1.83
N PHE A 396 -8.04 36.40 2.52
CA PHE A 396 -8.00 36.36 3.99
C PHE A 396 -6.55 36.42 4.48
N LEU A 397 -5.66 35.59 3.92
CA LEU A 397 -4.26 35.55 4.32
C LEU A 397 -3.53 36.89 4.08
N ASP A 398 -3.80 37.54 2.95
CA ASP A 398 -3.17 38.80 2.55
C ASP A 398 -3.72 40.02 3.32
N SER A 399 -4.97 39.94 3.81
CA SER A 399 -5.64 40.99 4.59
C SER A 399 -5.59 40.77 6.10
N MET A 400 -4.96 39.70 6.58
CA MET A 400 -4.83 39.44 8.01
C MET A 400 -4.06 40.56 8.72
N GLY A 401 -4.65 41.09 9.79
CA GLY A 401 -3.94 41.92 10.74
C GLY A 401 -2.84 41.15 11.47
N THR A 402 -1.88 41.88 12.07
CA THR A 402 -0.68 41.33 12.73
C THR A 402 -1.00 40.22 13.73
N THR A 403 -2.07 40.36 14.53
CA THR A 403 -2.48 39.35 15.52
C THR A 403 -2.82 38.00 14.88
N ASN A 404 -3.59 37.99 13.79
CA ASN A 404 -3.98 36.76 13.11
C ASN A 404 -2.78 36.12 12.40
N ALA A 405 -1.90 36.95 11.83
CA ALA A 405 -0.65 36.48 11.24
C ALA A 405 0.22 35.77 12.28
N ILE A 406 0.39 36.36 13.47
CA ILE A 406 1.12 35.73 14.59
C ILE A 406 0.48 34.40 14.98
N LEU A 407 -0.84 34.34 15.15
CA LEU A 407 -1.55 33.12 15.54
C LEU A 407 -1.38 32.00 14.49
N LEU A 408 -1.46 32.35 13.20
CA LEU A 408 -1.17 31.41 12.12
C LEU A 408 0.28 30.92 12.18
N GLY A 409 1.22 31.82 12.46
CA GLY A 409 2.63 31.50 12.66
C GLY A 409 2.85 30.53 13.82
N VAL A 410 2.23 30.78 14.97
CA VAL A 410 2.25 29.87 16.13
C VAL A 410 1.75 28.49 15.74
N LEU A 411 0.60 28.41 15.06
CA LEU A 411 0.00 27.15 14.65
C LEU A 411 0.89 26.37 13.69
N LEU A 412 1.33 27.00 12.60
CA LEU A 412 2.19 26.36 11.60
C LEU A 412 3.53 25.96 12.20
N GLY A 413 4.13 26.85 13.00
CA GLY A 413 5.41 26.59 13.65
C GLY A 413 5.36 25.45 14.66
N ALA A 414 4.28 25.37 15.45
CA ALA A 414 4.02 24.26 16.35
C ALA A 414 3.88 22.95 15.57
N MET A 415 3.02 22.91 14.54
CA MET A 415 2.75 21.71 13.74
C MET A 415 4.01 21.14 13.08
N MET A 416 4.90 22.00 12.57
CA MET A 416 6.18 21.58 11.99
C MET A 416 7.07 20.83 12.99
N CYS A 417 6.89 21.04 14.29
CA CYS A 417 7.78 20.49 15.31
C CYS A 417 7.19 19.30 16.09
N VAL A 418 5.90 18.95 15.88
CA VAL A 418 5.21 17.93 16.69
C VAL A 418 5.81 16.54 16.50
N ASP A 419 6.09 16.15 15.26
CA ASP A 419 6.45 14.77 14.90
C ASP A 419 7.67 14.67 13.97
N LEU A 420 8.47 15.74 13.89
CA LEU A 420 9.83 15.74 13.30
C LEU A 420 9.92 15.10 11.89
N GLY A 421 9.01 15.49 11.00
CA GLY A 421 8.89 14.93 9.64
C GLY A 421 7.74 13.93 9.49
N GLY A 422 6.99 13.70 10.57
CA GLY A 422 5.79 12.88 10.58
C GLY A 422 4.58 13.53 9.89
N PRO A 423 3.40 12.90 10.04
CA PRO A 423 2.16 13.31 9.38
C PRO A 423 1.68 14.74 9.64
N ILE A 424 1.85 15.29 10.85
CA ILE A 424 1.43 16.65 11.23
C ILE A 424 2.37 17.68 10.62
N ASN A 425 3.68 17.46 10.69
CA ASN A 425 4.67 18.29 9.99
C ASN A 425 4.38 18.32 8.49
N LYS A 426 4.21 17.14 7.86
CA LYS A 426 3.91 17.05 6.42
C LYS A 426 2.62 17.75 6.04
N ALA A 427 1.60 17.77 6.90
CA ALA A 427 0.37 18.50 6.66
C ALA A 427 0.58 20.02 6.67
N ALA A 428 1.30 20.56 7.66
CA ALA A 428 1.64 21.98 7.72
C ALA A 428 2.52 22.42 6.55
N TYR A 429 3.49 21.58 6.17
CA TYR A 429 4.33 21.81 5.01
C TYR A 429 3.51 21.75 3.70
N ALA A 430 2.64 20.76 3.53
CA ALA A 430 1.78 20.63 2.34
C ALA A 430 0.86 21.84 2.14
N PHE A 431 0.29 22.36 3.23
CA PHE A 431 -0.48 23.60 3.21
C PHE A 431 0.38 24.79 2.75
N SER A 432 1.57 24.92 3.34
CA SER A 432 2.47 26.05 3.07
C SER A 432 3.04 26.04 1.65
N VAL A 433 3.41 24.86 1.13
CA VAL A 433 3.88 24.69 -0.25
C VAL A 433 2.75 24.84 -1.26
N GLY A 434 1.55 24.34 -0.94
CA GLY A 434 0.38 24.49 -1.80
C GLY A 434 0.04 25.96 -2.08
N LEU A 435 0.27 26.82 -1.10
CA LEU A 435 0.06 28.27 -1.19
C LEU A 435 1.10 29.01 -2.06
N LEU A 436 2.28 28.41 -2.30
CA LEU A 436 3.27 28.98 -3.24
C LEU A 436 2.73 29.07 -4.66
N ALA A 437 1.93 28.09 -5.09
CA ALA A 437 1.28 28.11 -6.41
C ALA A 437 0.28 29.28 -6.54
N SER A 438 -0.19 29.81 -5.41
CA SER A 438 -1.09 30.98 -5.32
C SER A 438 -0.37 32.25 -4.91
N GLN A 439 0.97 32.27 -4.97
CA GLN A 439 1.82 33.41 -4.62
C GLN A 439 1.67 33.90 -3.17
N SER A 440 1.18 33.06 -2.26
CA SER A 440 1.12 33.36 -0.83
C SER A 440 2.32 32.74 -0.13
N TYR A 441 3.33 33.58 0.13
CA TYR A 441 4.68 33.16 0.54
C TYR A 441 4.93 33.17 2.07
N ALA A 442 4.07 33.82 2.86
CA ALA A 442 4.29 33.98 4.30
C ALA A 442 4.17 32.65 5.08
N PRO A 443 3.17 31.79 4.82
CA PRO A 443 3.08 30.47 5.47
C PRO A 443 4.31 29.59 5.22
N MET A 444 4.89 29.65 4.01
CA MET A 444 6.11 28.93 3.68
C MET A 444 7.31 29.41 4.51
N ALA A 445 7.46 30.73 4.71
CA ALA A 445 8.52 31.27 5.56
C ALA A 445 8.42 30.74 6.99
N ALA A 446 7.23 30.80 7.59
CA ALA A 446 6.98 30.33 8.94
C ALA A 446 7.24 28.82 9.09
N ALA A 447 6.72 28.01 8.17
CA ALA A 447 6.88 26.56 8.20
C ALA A 447 8.35 26.14 8.02
N MET A 448 9.06 26.72 7.05
CA MET A 448 10.47 26.37 6.84
C MET A 448 11.34 26.83 8.01
N ALA A 449 11.10 28.03 8.56
CA ALA A 449 11.84 28.54 9.71
C ALA A 449 11.69 27.61 10.92
N ALA A 450 10.44 27.25 11.24
CA ALA A 450 10.15 26.40 12.36
C ALA A 450 10.68 24.97 12.19
N GLY A 451 10.63 24.38 10.99
CA GLY A 451 11.16 23.03 10.79
C GLY A 451 12.68 22.89 10.96
N MET A 452 13.44 24.00 10.87
CA MET A 452 14.87 24.02 11.19
C MET A 452 15.14 24.03 12.70
N VAL A 453 14.19 24.48 13.52
CA VAL A 453 14.37 24.76 14.95
C VAL A 453 14.67 23.52 15.79
N PRO A 454 13.96 22.38 15.68
CA PRO A 454 14.22 21.22 16.53
C PRO A 454 15.68 20.73 16.46
N PRO A 455 16.25 20.41 15.29
CA PRO A 455 17.63 19.92 15.20
C PRO A 455 18.67 20.98 15.59
N ILE A 456 18.48 22.27 15.24
CA ILE A 456 19.39 23.35 15.64
C ILE A 456 19.37 23.53 17.17
N GLY A 457 18.19 23.62 17.77
CA GLY A 457 18.01 23.81 19.20
C GLY A 457 18.58 22.66 20.03
N LEU A 458 18.40 21.41 19.58
CA LEU A 458 18.99 20.24 20.25
C LEU A 458 20.51 20.22 20.11
N GLY A 459 21.04 20.56 18.94
CA GLY A 459 22.48 20.74 18.75
C GLY A 459 23.05 21.77 19.73
N ILE A 460 22.42 22.94 19.84
CA ILE A 460 22.79 23.99 20.81
C ILE A 460 22.69 23.48 22.25
N ALA A 461 21.65 22.73 22.61
CA ALA A 461 21.48 22.18 23.95
C ALA A 461 22.66 21.29 24.36
N THR A 462 23.22 20.51 23.43
CA THR A 462 24.41 19.67 23.69
C THR A 462 25.67 20.47 24.01
N PHE A 463 25.77 21.71 23.50
CA PHE A 463 26.88 22.62 23.81
C PHE A 463 26.65 23.33 25.15
N ILE A 464 25.45 23.86 25.40
CA ILE A 464 25.12 24.63 26.62
C ILE A 464 25.15 23.72 27.86
N ALA A 465 24.47 22.58 27.80
CA ALA A 465 24.34 21.66 28.93
C ALA A 465 25.21 20.41 28.75
N ARG A 466 26.42 20.56 28.19
CA ARG A 466 27.36 19.48 27.82
C ARG A 466 27.47 18.36 28.85
N ARG A 467 27.50 18.70 30.15
CA ARG A 467 27.61 17.74 31.27
C ARG A 467 26.41 16.77 31.40
N LYS A 468 25.26 17.11 30.83
CA LYS A 468 24.02 16.30 30.87
C LYS A 468 23.89 15.30 29.70
N PHE A 469 24.79 15.34 28.73
CA PHE A 469 24.74 14.52 27.52
C PHE A 469 25.89 13.52 27.48
N ALA A 470 25.60 12.29 27.05
CA ALA A 470 26.61 11.28 26.73
C ALA A 470 27.45 11.68 25.50
N GLN A 471 28.62 11.08 25.33
CA GLN A 471 29.52 11.43 24.22
C GLN A 471 28.89 11.18 22.85
N THR A 472 28.16 10.07 22.69
CA THR A 472 27.40 9.76 21.47
C THR A 472 26.35 10.82 21.15
N GLU A 473 25.64 11.34 22.15
CA GLU A 473 24.64 12.39 21.97
C GLU A 473 25.26 13.75 21.61
N ARG A 474 26.48 14.03 22.10
CA ARG A 474 27.22 15.25 21.73
C ARG A 474 27.64 15.21 20.27
N GLU A 475 28.09 14.06 19.76
CA GLU A 475 28.40 13.91 18.34
C GLU A 475 27.13 13.97 17.48
N ALA A 476 26.06 13.32 17.92
CA ALA A 476 24.74 13.44 17.28
C ALA A 476 24.25 14.90 17.27
N GLY A 477 24.55 15.68 18.30
CA GLY A 477 24.18 17.11 18.40
C GLY A 477 24.88 17.97 17.34
N LYS A 478 26.15 17.70 17.04
CA LYS A 478 26.88 18.37 15.96
C LYS A 478 26.25 18.06 14.60
N ALA A 479 25.94 16.78 14.36
CA ALA A 479 25.28 16.34 13.13
C ALA A 479 23.87 16.96 12.99
N ALA A 480 23.09 16.96 14.08
CA ALA A 480 21.77 17.56 14.13
C ALA A 480 21.83 19.06 13.78
N LEU A 481 22.79 19.80 14.31
CA LEU A 481 22.93 21.23 13.99
C LEU A 481 23.12 21.46 12.48
N VAL A 482 23.98 20.68 11.82
CA VAL A 482 24.20 20.78 10.37
C VAL A 482 22.94 20.40 9.59
N LEU A 483 22.29 19.29 9.95
CA LEU A 483 21.03 18.86 9.31
C LEU A 483 19.92 19.90 9.46
N GLY A 484 19.84 20.55 10.63
CA GLY A 484 18.89 21.62 10.88
C GLY A 484 19.10 22.84 9.99
N LEU A 485 20.36 23.24 9.75
CA LEU A 485 20.67 24.31 8.79
C LEU A 485 20.23 23.96 7.35
N CYS A 486 20.18 22.67 7.02
CA CYS A 486 19.69 22.16 5.75
C CYS A 486 18.17 21.97 5.68
N PHE A 487 17.40 22.35 6.72
CA PHE A 487 15.96 22.06 6.84
C PHE A 487 15.64 20.55 6.85
N ILE A 488 16.49 19.77 7.51
CA ILE A 488 16.26 18.34 7.75
C ILE A 488 15.90 18.16 9.23
N SER A 489 14.59 18.16 9.50
CA SER A 489 14.02 18.05 10.85
C SER A 489 14.35 16.71 11.53
N GLU A 490 14.65 15.68 10.73
CA GLU A 490 14.98 14.32 11.13
C GLU A 490 16.26 14.23 11.95
N GLY A 491 17.14 15.25 11.88
CA GLY A 491 18.31 15.36 12.76
C GLY A 491 17.96 15.37 14.25
N ALA A 492 16.70 15.69 14.61
CA ALA A 492 16.19 15.64 15.97
C ALA A 492 15.67 14.27 16.43
N ILE A 493 15.43 13.33 15.50
CA ILE A 493 14.84 12.00 15.80
C ILE A 493 15.67 11.21 16.83
N PRO A 494 17.02 11.15 16.75
CA PRO A 494 17.81 10.40 17.73
C PRO A 494 17.59 10.89 19.18
N PHE A 495 17.37 12.20 19.37
CA PHE A 495 17.09 12.78 20.68
C PHE A 495 15.65 12.51 21.12
N ALA A 496 14.68 12.66 20.21
CA ALA A 496 13.27 12.40 20.49
C ALA A 496 13.00 10.92 20.76
N ALA A 497 13.73 10.00 20.13
CA ALA A 497 13.64 8.57 20.41
C ALA A 497 14.10 8.23 21.83
N LYS A 498 15.11 8.93 22.35
CA LYS A 498 15.62 8.74 23.72
C LYS A 498 14.78 9.48 24.77
N ASP A 499 14.28 10.67 24.47
CA ASP A 499 13.58 11.55 25.44
C ASP A 499 12.39 12.31 24.82
N PRO A 500 11.34 11.60 24.36
CA PRO A 500 10.25 12.20 23.57
C PRO A 500 9.44 13.22 24.36
N LEU A 501 9.19 12.95 25.65
CA LEU A 501 8.36 13.78 26.53
C LEU A 501 8.96 15.16 26.82
N ARG A 502 10.26 15.35 26.60
CA ARG A 502 10.94 16.63 26.80
C ARG A 502 11.33 17.29 25.49
N VAL A 503 11.79 16.50 24.52
CA VAL A 503 12.20 17.02 23.22
C VAL A 503 11.00 17.61 22.46
N ILE A 504 9.90 16.86 22.33
CA ILE A 504 8.77 17.29 21.51
C ILE A 504 8.14 18.59 22.05
N PRO A 505 7.80 18.72 23.35
CA PRO A 505 7.24 19.98 23.86
C PRO A 505 8.21 21.17 23.75
N ALA A 506 9.51 20.96 23.97
CA ALA A 506 10.52 22.01 23.80
C ALA A 506 10.61 22.47 22.34
N SER A 507 10.60 21.53 21.39
CA SER A 507 10.59 21.80 19.96
C SER A 507 9.31 22.52 19.52
N ILE A 508 8.14 22.12 20.02
CA ILE A 508 6.86 22.81 19.76
C ILE A 508 6.92 24.26 20.24
N ALA A 509 7.42 24.50 21.45
CA ALA A 509 7.55 25.86 21.99
C ALA A 509 8.49 26.73 21.14
N GLY A 510 9.65 26.19 20.75
CA GLY A 510 10.58 26.88 19.86
C GLY A 510 10.01 27.15 18.47
N GLY A 511 9.39 26.15 17.85
CA GLY A 511 8.75 26.27 16.55
C GLY A 511 7.62 27.28 16.55
N ALA A 512 6.76 27.27 17.58
CA ALA A 512 5.69 28.25 17.77
C ALA A 512 6.24 29.68 17.85
N LEU A 513 7.31 29.90 18.63
CA LEU A 513 7.97 31.21 18.72
C LEU A 513 8.55 31.65 17.38
N THR A 514 9.26 30.75 16.68
CA THR A 514 9.85 31.06 15.37
C THR A 514 8.78 31.39 14.34
N GLY A 515 7.69 30.62 14.28
CA GLY A 515 6.58 30.89 13.37
C GLY A 515 5.88 32.21 13.69
N ALA A 516 5.65 32.51 14.98
CA ALA A 516 5.09 33.77 15.45
C ALA A 516 5.95 34.98 15.00
N LEU A 517 7.26 34.91 15.24
CA LEU A 517 8.20 35.97 14.88
C LEU A 517 8.31 36.12 13.36
N SER A 518 8.36 35.01 12.61
CA SER A 518 8.41 35.01 11.15
C SER A 518 7.20 35.75 10.56
N MET A 519 5.99 35.46 11.06
CA MET A 519 4.77 36.13 10.61
C MET A 519 4.67 37.57 11.12
N TYR A 520 5.16 37.87 12.33
CA TYR A 520 5.21 39.23 12.87
C TYR A 520 6.11 40.15 12.04
N PHE A 521 7.28 39.65 11.64
CA PHE A 521 8.22 40.38 10.79
C PHE A 521 7.80 40.44 9.31
N GLY A 522 6.69 39.78 8.94
CA GLY A 522 6.20 39.74 7.57
C GLY A 522 7.15 38.98 6.63
N CYS A 523 7.87 37.97 7.14
CA CYS A 523 8.73 37.13 6.32
C CYS A 523 7.91 36.35 5.28
N LYS A 524 8.45 36.26 4.07
CA LYS A 524 7.90 35.68 2.86
C LYS A 524 9.04 34.96 2.17
N LEU A 525 8.81 33.70 1.83
CA LEU A 525 9.80 32.81 1.27
C LEU A 525 9.27 32.20 -0.03
N MET A 526 9.98 32.43 -1.12
CA MET A 526 9.57 31.96 -2.45
C MET A 526 10.03 30.53 -2.75
N ALA A 527 11.08 30.06 -2.06
CA ALA A 527 11.60 28.72 -2.24
C ALA A 527 10.99 27.76 -1.20
N PRO A 528 10.62 26.54 -1.59
CA PRO A 528 10.02 25.56 -0.69
C PRO A 528 11.06 24.81 0.16
N HIS A 529 12.34 24.83 -0.23
CA HIS A 529 13.43 24.04 0.35
C HIS A 529 14.76 24.79 0.22
N GLY A 530 15.76 24.32 0.98
CA GLY A 530 17.14 24.81 0.96
C GLY A 530 17.64 25.34 2.30
N GLY A 531 16.80 25.32 3.34
CA GLY A 531 17.17 25.73 4.70
C GLY A 531 17.80 27.13 4.75
N LEU A 532 18.85 27.29 5.54
CA LEU A 532 19.53 28.57 5.70
C LEU A 532 20.22 29.03 4.39
N PHE A 533 20.55 28.11 3.49
CA PHE A 533 21.18 28.43 2.21
C PHE A 533 20.28 29.26 1.31
N VAL A 534 18.95 29.19 1.47
CA VAL A 534 18.02 30.05 0.72
C VAL A 534 18.26 31.53 1.04
N MET A 535 18.76 31.87 2.23
CA MET A 535 19.07 33.26 2.57
C MET A 535 20.24 33.85 1.77
N LEU A 536 21.12 33.00 1.22
CA LEU A 536 22.24 33.45 0.38
C LEU A 536 21.76 33.88 -1.01
N ILE A 537 20.52 33.56 -1.33
CA ILE A 537 19.91 33.83 -2.61
C ILE A 537 19.22 35.19 -2.52
N PRO A 538 19.67 36.19 -3.31
CA PRO A 538 19.10 37.53 -3.25
C PRO A 538 17.58 37.48 -3.44
N ASN A 539 16.83 38.17 -2.57
CA ASN A 539 15.36 38.30 -2.63
C ASN A 539 14.53 36.99 -2.62
N ALA A 540 15.13 35.81 -2.44
CA ALA A 540 14.37 34.58 -2.24
C ALA A 540 13.56 34.62 -0.92
N ILE A 541 14.05 35.39 0.03
CA ILE A 541 13.40 35.73 1.28
C ILE A 541 13.42 37.25 1.51
N ASN A 542 12.30 37.84 1.91
CA ASN A 542 12.31 39.21 2.41
C ASN A 542 12.73 39.24 3.90
N HIS A 543 13.37 40.33 4.31
CA HIS A 543 13.82 40.53 5.70
C HIS A 543 14.71 39.40 6.25
N GLY A 544 15.70 38.94 5.48
CA GLY A 544 16.54 37.79 5.85
C GLY A 544 17.17 37.86 7.25
N VAL A 545 17.57 39.04 7.72
CA VAL A 545 18.11 39.21 9.10
C VAL A 545 17.05 38.94 10.17
N LEU A 546 15.83 39.43 9.98
CA LEU A 546 14.71 39.19 10.91
C LEU A 546 14.28 37.72 10.87
N TYR A 547 14.37 37.09 9.70
CA TYR A 547 14.13 35.66 9.55
C TYR A 547 15.14 34.82 10.34
N LEU A 548 16.44 35.13 10.21
CA LEU A 548 17.48 34.48 11.01
C LEU A 548 17.28 34.71 12.50
N LEU A 549 16.89 35.91 12.90
CA LEU A 549 16.56 36.22 14.30
C LEU A 549 15.41 35.33 14.81
N ALA A 550 14.36 35.12 14.01
CA ALA A 550 13.25 34.24 14.37
C ALA A 550 13.70 32.78 14.57
N ILE A 551 14.58 32.26 13.70
CA ILE A 551 15.14 30.90 13.81
C ILE A 551 16.01 30.78 15.06
N VAL A 552 16.90 31.75 15.28
CA VAL A 552 17.80 31.77 16.45
C VAL A 552 16.99 31.83 17.74
N ALA A 553 15.98 32.70 17.81
CA ALA A 553 15.12 32.84 19.00
C ALA A 553 14.42 31.52 19.38
N GLY A 554 13.78 30.84 18.42
CA GLY A 554 13.13 29.55 18.70
C GLY A 554 14.12 28.42 18.96
N SER A 555 15.29 28.43 18.33
CA SER A 555 16.36 27.45 18.57
C SER A 555 16.93 27.60 19.98
N LEU A 556 17.17 28.82 20.44
CA LEU A 556 17.59 29.11 21.81
C LEU A 556 16.51 28.76 22.83
N LEU A 557 15.23 29.01 22.53
CA LEU A 557 14.12 28.61 23.39
C LEU A 557 14.06 27.09 23.52
N THR A 558 14.12 26.35 22.40
CA THR A 558 14.18 24.88 22.40
C THR A 558 15.36 24.38 23.21
N ALA A 559 16.55 24.96 22.99
CA ALA A 559 17.77 24.57 23.67
C ALA A 559 17.67 24.82 25.18
N GLY A 560 17.19 26.00 25.60
CA GLY A 560 17.06 26.39 26.98
C GLY A 560 16.03 25.54 27.73
N VAL A 561 14.82 25.38 27.17
CA VAL A 561 13.77 24.53 27.75
C VAL A 561 14.27 23.09 27.90
N TYR A 562 14.85 22.52 26.85
CA TYR A 562 15.35 21.15 26.91
C TYR A 562 16.52 21.00 27.89
N ALA A 563 17.47 21.92 27.88
CA ALA A 563 18.63 21.91 28.79
C ALA A 563 18.22 22.03 30.27
N VAL A 564 17.19 22.81 30.58
CA VAL A 564 16.68 22.98 31.96
C VAL A 564 15.92 21.73 32.41
N VAL A 565 14.99 21.24 31.59
CA VAL A 565 14.07 20.14 31.97
C VAL A 565 14.77 18.77 31.94
N ARG A 566 15.80 18.59 31.10
CA ARG A 566 16.59 17.36 31.04
C ARG A 566 17.36 17.13 32.34
N ARG A 567 17.20 15.93 32.91
CA ARG A 567 18.02 15.44 34.03
C ARG A 567 19.34 14.91 33.48
N GLY A 568 20.46 15.14 34.18
CA GLY A 568 21.75 14.62 33.74
C GLY A 568 21.79 13.11 33.91
N ASP A 569 22.37 12.40 32.94
CA ASP A 569 22.75 11.00 33.08
C ASP A 569 23.95 10.96 34.08
N MET A 570 23.65 10.96 35.38
CA MET A 570 24.63 10.73 36.44
C MET A 570 25.04 9.26 36.41
N GLY A 571 26.21 8.98 35.81
CA GLY A 571 27.07 7.84 36.08
C GLY A 571 26.46 6.45 35.98
N VAL A 572 26.52 5.84 34.80
CA VAL A 572 26.87 4.41 34.72
C VAL A 572 28.33 4.41 34.30
N GLU A 573 29.22 4.05 35.24
CA GLU A 573 30.62 3.77 34.92
C GLU A 573 30.67 2.75 33.78
N PRO A 574 31.58 2.91 32.80
CA PRO A 574 31.77 1.87 31.80
C PRO A 574 32.15 0.58 32.53
N GLU A 575 31.37 -0.49 32.35
CA GLU A 575 31.78 -1.83 32.80
C GLU A 575 33.17 -2.12 32.22
N PRO A 576 34.13 -2.60 33.04
CA PRO A 576 35.44 -2.96 32.53
C PRO A 576 35.28 -4.09 31.51
N GLU A 577 35.90 -3.94 30.33
CA GLU A 577 35.88 -4.96 29.28
C GLU A 577 36.30 -6.33 29.84
N PRO A 578 35.60 -7.42 29.49
CA PRO A 578 35.99 -8.75 29.91
C PRO A 578 37.30 -9.15 29.22
N GLY A 579 38.39 -9.05 29.97
CA GLY A 579 39.61 -9.86 29.89
C GLY A 579 40.20 -10.10 28.50
N ALA A 580 41.08 -9.20 28.06
CA ALA A 580 42.15 -9.59 27.14
C ALA A 580 43.03 -10.65 27.84
N GLY A 581 42.85 -11.91 27.44
CA GLY A 581 43.60 -13.04 27.95
C GLY A 581 45.10 -12.80 27.85
N GLN A 582 45.80 -13.05 28.96
CA GLN A 582 47.23 -13.28 28.97
C GLN A 582 47.55 -14.41 28.00
N VAL A 583 48.24 -14.10 26.92
CA VAL A 583 48.98 -15.08 26.12
C VAL A 583 50.43 -14.60 26.02
N GLY A 584 51.31 -15.35 26.70
CA GLY A 584 52.62 -15.69 26.17
C GLY A 584 53.78 -14.75 26.47
N GLY A 585 54.64 -15.19 27.39
CA GLY A 585 55.99 -14.66 27.57
C GLY A 585 56.87 -15.64 28.33
N ALA A 586 57.13 -16.81 27.73
CA ALA A 586 58.22 -17.69 28.12
C ALA A 586 59.27 -17.66 27.01
N ALA A 587 60.34 -16.90 27.24
CA ALA A 587 61.73 -17.05 26.75
C ALA A 587 62.51 -15.80 27.12
#